data_AF-A0A0P4UX18-F1
#
_entry.id   AF-A0A0P4UX18-F1
#
_cell.length_a   1.000
_cell.length_b   1.000
_cell.length_c   1.000
_cell.angle_alpha   90.00
_cell.angle_beta   90.00
_cell.angle_gamma   90.00
#
_symmetry.space_group_name_H-M   'P 1'
#
loop_
_entity.id
_entity.type
_entity.pdbx_description
1 polymer ?
#
loop_
_entity_poly.entity_id
_entity_poly.type
_entity_poly.pdbx_seq_one_letter_code
_entity_poly.pdbx_strand_id
1 'polypeptide(L)' 'MEQEGFTLDRITGSHHIFVKDEITFVVPVHNNKVKTIYVKRVIELIEQIDTTTDEEEQP' A
#
# COMPACT_ATOMS: atom_id res chain seq x y z
N MET A 1 -2.34 6.78 2.41
CA MET A 1 -1.08 6.06 2.15
C MET A 1 -0.02 6.53 3.13
N GLU A 2 0.39 7.80 3.11
CA GLU A 2 1.38 8.30 4.10
C GLU A 2 0.87 8.21 5.55
N GLN A 3 -0.43 8.45 5.78
CA GLN A 3 -1.06 8.26 7.09
C GLN A 3 -1.11 6.80 7.58
N GLU A 4 -0.98 5.84 6.65
CA GLU A 4 -1.07 4.40 6.94
C GLU A 4 0.32 3.74 7.09
N GLY A 5 1.38 4.55 7.05
CA GLY A 5 2.78 4.10 7.11
C GLY A 5 3.39 3.68 5.77
N PHE A 6 2.67 3.79 4.66
CA PHE A 6 3.24 3.54 3.33
C PHE A 6 4.03 4.74 2.84
N THR A 7 5.31 4.53 2.54
CA THR A 7 6.21 5.53 1.97
C THR A 7 6.35 5.33 0.47
N LEU A 8 6.45 6.43 -0.29
CA LEU A 8 6.78 6.37 -1.71
C LEU A 8 8.30 6.15 -1.84
N ASP A 9 8.70 4.96 -2.28
CA ASP A 9 10.11 4.60 -2.46
C ASP A 9 10.67 5.22 -3.76
N ARG A 10 10.02 4.93 -4.88
CA ARG A 10 10.49 5.39 -6.20
C ARG A 10 9.37 5.49 -7.23
N ILE A 11 9.55 6.42 -8.16
CA ILE A 11 8.73 6.56 -9.36
C ILE A 11 9.54 6.15 -10.59
N THR A 12 8.99 5.23 -11.39
CA THR A 12 9.55 4.84 -12.70
C THR A 12 8.50 5.00 -13.79
N GLY A 13 8.56 6.13 -14.51
CA GLY A 13 7.54 6.49 -15.49
C GLY A 13 6.17 6.65 -14.83
N SER A 14 5.18 5.87 -15.26
CA SER A 14 3.85 5.82 -14.64
C SER A 14 3.75 4.93 -13.41
N HIS A 15 4.81 4.20 -13.02
CA HIS A 15 4.74 3.26 -11.91
C HIS A 15 5.22 3.93 -10.63
N HIS A 16 4.33 4.10 -9.67
CA HIS A 16 4.66 4.55 -8.32
C HIS A 16 4.84 3.33 -7.42
N ILE A 17 5.99 3.23 -6.78
CA ILE A 17 6.34 2.11 -5.91
C ILE A 17 6.25 2.60 -4.47
N PHE A 18 5.39 1.96 -3.68
CA PHE A 18 5.19 2.22 -2.27
C PHE A 18 5.72 1.06 -1.44
N VAL A 19 6.32 1.37 -0.29
CA VAL A 19 6.89 0.38 0.64
C VAL A 19 6.40 0.67 2.06
N LYS A 20 5.98 -0.38 2.77
CA LYS A 20 5.70 -0.40 4.21
C LYS A 20 6.24 -1.72 4.75
N ASP A 21 7.22 -1.66 5.65
CA ASP A 21 7.90 -2.83 6.21
C ASP A 21 8.39 -3.79 5.10
N GLU A 22 7.89 -5.03 5.07
CA GLU A 22 8.24 -6.04 4.05
C GLU A 22 7.32 -6.00 2.80
N ILE A 23 6.32 -5.12 2.79
CA ILE A 23 5.32 -5.04 1.73
C ILE A 23 5.73 -3.99 0.72
N THR A 24 5.93 -4.43 -0.53
CA THR A 24 6.14 -3.56 -1.68
C THR A 24 4.90 -3.58 -2.57
N PHE A 25 4.39 -2.41 -2.93
CA PHE A 25 3.19 -2.26 -3.75
C PHE A 25 3.39 -1.26 -4.89
N VAL A 26 2.96 -1.62 -6.10
CA VAL A 26 3.14 -0.79 -7.30
C VAL A 26 1.79 -0.29 -7.83
N VAL A 27 1.66 1.04 -7.94
CA VAL A 27 0.49 1.73 -8.49
C VAL A 27 0.83 2.33 -9.85
N PRO A 28 0.21 1.85 -10.94
CA PRO A 28 0.25 2.53 -12.21
C PRO A 28 -0.64 3.79 -12.18
N VAL A 29 -0.04 4.92 -12.52
CA VAL A 29 -0.67 6.24 -12.64
C VAL A 29 -0.66 6.67 -14.09
N HIS A 30 -1.83 6.68 -14.71
CA HIS A 30 -2.00 7.15 -16.09
C HIS A 30 -2.83 8.42 -16.09
N ASN A 31 -2.31 9.49 -16.70
CA ASN A 31 -3.00 10.79 -16.79
C ASN A 31 -3.44 11.33 -15.41
N ASN A 32 -2.56 11.21 -14.41
CA ASN A 32 -2.82 11.57 -13.02
C ASN A 32 -4.03 10.87 -12.38
N LYS A 33 -4.40 9.69 -12.91
CA LYS A 33 -5.49 8.84 -12.41
C LYS A 33 -5.00 7.43 -12.16
N VAL A 34 -5.56 6.82 -11.12
CA VAL A 34 -5.33 5.42 -10.75
C VAL A 34 -6.62 4.65 -10.97
N LYS A 35 -6.51 3.42 -11.50
CA LYS A 35 -7.69 2.56 -11.63
C LYS A 35 -8.15 2.11 -10.24
N THR A 36 -9.47 2.12 -10.01
CA THR A 36 -10.10 1.76 -8.72
C THR A 36 -9.64 0.39 -8.18
N ILE A 37 -9.30 -0.55 -9.06
CA ILE A 37 -8.78 -1.86 -8.65
C ILE A 37 -7.51 -1.77 -7.79
N TYR A 38 -6.62 -0.82 -8.06
CA TYR A 38 -5.41 -0.63 -7.26
C TYR A 38 -5.71 -0.01 -5.89
N VAL A 39 -6.71 0.88 -5.83
CA VAL A 39 -7.18 1.45 -4.56
C VAL A 39 -7.78 0.37 -3.67
N LYS A 40 -8.63 -0.50 -4.23
CA LYS A 40 -9.24 -1.63 -3.50
C LYS A 40 -8.16 -2.56 -2.93
N ARG A 41 -7.19 -2.96 -3.75
CA ARG A 41 -6.08 -3.82 -3.32
C ARG A 41 -5.27 -3.23 -2.17
N VAL A 42 -5.06 -1.91 -2.14
CA VAL A 42 -4.36 -1.26 -1.03
C VAL A 42 -5.19 -1.32 0.25
N ILE A 43 -6.49 -1.06 0.16
CA ILE A 43 -7.39 -1.15 1.32
C ILE A 43 -7.38 -2.59 1.87
N GLU A 44 -7.55 -3.59 1.00
CA GLU A 44 -7.52 -5.00 1.39
C GLU A 44 -6.17 -5.40 2.02
N LEU A 45 -5.05 -4.83 1.56
CA LEU A 45 -3.74 -5.07 2.16
C LEU A 45 -3.61 -4.42 3.53
N ILE A 46 -4.07 -3.17 3.70
CA ILE A 46 -4.08 -2.48 5.00
C ILE A 46 -4.92 -3.26 6.01
N GLU A 47 -6.14 -3.65 5.64
CA GLU A 47 -7.05 -4.42 6.51
C GLU A 47 -6.43 -5.76 6.95
N GLN A 48 -5.68 -6.44 6.07
CA GLN A 48 -4.96 -7.66 6.43
C GLN A 48 -3.82 -7.40 7.42
N ILE A 49 -3.05 -6.32 7.23
CA ILE A 49 -1.95 -5.96 8.14
C ILE A 49 -2.49 -5.60 9.53
N ASP A 50 -3.54 -4.80 9.59
CA ASP A 50 -4.14 -4.39 10.87
C ASP A 50 -4.71 -5.60 11.62
N THR A 51 -5.31 -6.56 10.90
CA THR A 51 -5.84 -7.80 11.51
C THR A 51 -4.71 -8.64 12.11
N THR A 52 -3.56 -8.77 11.44
CA THR A 52 -2.44 -9.59 11.93
C THR A 52 -1.70 -8.94 13.11
N THR A 53 -1.71 -7.61 13.21
CA THR A 53 -0.98 -6.89 14.28
C THR A 53 -1.69 -7.02 15.64
N ASP A 54 -3.01 -7.23 15.66
CA ASP A 54 -3.79 -7.39 16.90
C ASP A 54 -3.63 -8.80 17.53
N GLU A 55 -3.10 -9.78 16.79
CA GLU A 55 -2.98 -11.18 17.24
C GLU A 55 -1.67 -11.48 18.00
N GLU A 56 -0.68 -10.59 17.93
CA GLU A 56 0.64 -10.77 18.58
C GLU A 56 0.75 -10.11 19.97
N GLU A 57 -0.33 -9.46 20.44
CA GLU A 57 -0.40 -8.72 21.71
C GLU A 57 -1.27 -9.42 22.79
N GLN A 58 -1.06 -10.71 23.06
CA GLN A 58 -1.57 -11.37 24.29
C GLN A 58 -0.56 -12.36 24.91
N PRO A 59 0.19 -11.95 25.95
CA PRO A 59 0.69 -12.86 27.00
C PRO A 59 -0.36 -13.18 28.07
#